data_AF-A0A258Z292-F1
#
_entry.id   AF-A0A258Z292-F1
#
_cell.length_a   1.000
_cell.length_b   1.000
_cell.length_c   1.000
_cell.angle_alpha   90.00
_cell.angle_beta   90.00
_cell.angle_gamma   90.00
#
_symmetry.space_group_name_H-M   'P 1'
#
loop_
_entity.id
_entity.type
_entity.pdbx_description
1 polymer ?
#
loop_
_entity_poly.entity_id
_entity_poly.type
_entity_poly.pdbx_seq_one_letter_code
_entity_poly.pdbx_strand_id
1 'polypeptide(L)'
;MLSRDDVFAELGIGPLWRLREDPSATPLAAPDSPLTTWDALTEAVAHCTACKLSATRTQGVLGVGDRHADWLVVGEAPGADEDAQGEPFVGQAGKLLDAMLAAIDLQRGSNVYLTNVLKSRPPGNRDPEPDEIAACRPYLLAQMTYHPAYLLRNLPDKARAWEDLCLARRTFNSLPPES
;
A
#
# COMPACT_ATOMS: atom_id res chain seq x y z
N MET A 1 -8.64 -17.99 -33.43
CA MET A 1 -8.55 -17.14 -32.24
C MET A 1 -8.91 -18.01 -31.05
N LEU A 2 -8.02 -18.14 -30.08
CA LEU A 2 -8.32 -18.87 -28.84
C LEU A 2 -9.35 -18.07 -28.05
N SER A 3 -10.35 -18.75 -27.49
CA SER A 3 -11.31 -18.11 -26.61
C SER A 3 -10.64 -17.77 -25.28
N ARG A 4 -11.25 -16.86 -24.53
CA ARG A 4 -10.76 -16.47 -23.20
C ARG A 4 -10.61 -17.67 -22.26
N ASP A 5 -11.50 -18.65 -22.39
CA ASP A 5 -11.51 -19.84 -21.55
C ASP A 5 -10.40 -20.82 -21.96
N ASP A 6 -10.06 -20.88 -23.26
CA ASP A 6 -8.91 -21.65 -23.74
C ASP A 6 -7.59 -21.11 -23.18
N VAL A 7 -7.45 -19.78 -23.14
CA VAL A 7 -6.26 -19.11 -22.55
C VAL A 7 -6.19 -19.37 -21.04
N PHE A 8 -7.31 -19.38 -20.33
CA PHE A 8 -7.32 -19.66 -18.89
C PHE A 8 -7.04 -21.13 -18.56
N ALA A 9 -7.44 -22.05 -19.43
CA ALA A 9 -7.10 -23.46 -19.32
C ALA A 9 -5.60 -23.69 -19.59
N GLU A 10 -5.03 -23.06 -20.62
CA GLU A 10 -3.60 -23.15 -20.95
C GLU A 10 -2.70 -22.60 -19.83
N LEU A 11 -3.16 -21.58 -19.12
CA LEU A 11 -2.43 -21.00 -17.97
C LEU A 11 -2.63 -21.80 -16.67
N GLY A 12 -3.45 -22.86 -16.67
CA GLY A 12 -3.73 -23.68 -15.48
C GLY A 12 -4.59 -22.99 -14.42
N ILE A 13 -5.25 -21.89 -14.77
CA ILE A 13 -6.07 -21.07 -13.86
C ILE A 13 -7.56 -21.48 -13.94
N GLY A 14 -7.98 -22.13 -15.04
CA GLY A 14 -9.25 -22.84 -15.13
C GLY A 14 -9.12 -24.27 -14.57
N PRO A 15 -9.99 -24.74 -13.66
CA PRO A 15 -11.32 -24.21 -13.28
C PRO A 15 -11.35 -23.49 -11.92
N LEU A 16 -10.21 -23.00 -11.41
CA LEU A 16 -10.12 -22.35 -10.09
C LEU A 16 -10.80 -20.96 -10.08
N TRP A 17 -10.94 -20.31 -11.23
CA TRP A 17 -11.59 -19.01 -11.38
C TRP A 17 -13.11 -19.13 -11.54
N ARG A 18 -13.87 -18.46 -10.67
CA ARG A 18 -15.32 -18.22 -10.81
C ARG A 18 -15.62 -16.75 -10.46
N LEU A 19 -16.36 -16.05 -11.32
CA LEU A 19 -16.86 -14.71 -11.02
C LEU A 19 -17.81 -14.80 -9.81
N ARG A 20 -17.54 -14.06 -8.73
CA ARG A 20 -18.53 -13.86 -7.67
C ARG A 20 -19.59 -12.92 -8.20
N GLU A 21 -20.76 -13.44 -8.54
CA GLU A 21 -21.96 -12.63 -8.60
C GLU A 21 -22.39 -12.36 -7.16
N ASP A 22 -22.21 -11.14 -6.68
CA ASP A 22 -22.87 -10.68 -5.47
C ASP A 22 -23.61 -9.37 -5.78
N PRO A 23 -24.92 -9.43 -6.09
CA PRO A 23 -25.73 -8.25 -6.38
C PRO A 23 -26.04 -7.42 -5.12
N SER A 24 -25.53 -7.79 -3.94
CA SER A 24 -25.81 -7.15 -2.66
C SER A 24 -24.72 -6.19 -2.15
N ALA A 25 -23.71 -5.88 -2.96
CA ALA A 25 -22.66 -4.93 -2.59
C ALA A 25 -23.25 -3.51 -2.42
N THR A 26 -23.73 -3.24 -1.20
CA THR A 26 -24.15 -1.92 -0.73
C THR A 26 -22.94 -1.00 -0.83
N PRO A 27 -23.07 0.22 -1.39
CA PRO A 27 -21.99 1.20 -1.34
C PRO A 27 -21.58 1.38 0.13
N LEU A 28 -20.29 1.17 0.45
CA LEU A 28 -19.79 1.60 1.75
C LEU A 28 -19.97 3.12 1.77
N ALA A 29 -20.94 3.59 2.55
CA ALA A 29 -20.99 4.97 2.97
C ALA A 29 -19.60 5.32 3.54
N ALA A 30 -19.05 6.46 3.13
CA ALA A 30 -17.86 7.00 3.77
C ALA A 30 -18.13 7.02 5.27
N PRO A 31 -17.31 6.36 6.10
CA PRO A 31 -17.58 6.33 7.52
C PRO A 31 -17.57 7.78 8.03
N ASP A 32 -18.53 8.14 8.87
CA ASP A 32 -18.51 9.31 9.75
C ASP A 32 -17.39 9.13 10.80
N SER A 33 -16.16 8.94 10.32
CA SER A 33 -14.98 8.71 11.12
C SER A 33 -14.30 10.06 11.34
N PRO A 34 -13.89 10.41 12.56
CA PRO A 34 -13.16 11.65 12.84
C PRO A 34 -11.81 11.76 12.12
N LEU A 35 -11.36 10.69 11.47
CA LEU A 35 -10.15 10.62 10.67
C LEU A 35 -10.34 11.21 9.27
N THR A 36 -11.09 12.32 9.09
CA THR A 36 -11.47 12.91 7.79
C THR A 36 -10.35 13.70 7.08
N THR A 37 -9.23 13.93 7.77
CA THR A 37 -8.08 14.68 7.23
C THR A 37 -6.77 13.99 7.56
N TRP A 38 -5.74 14.27 6.76
CA TRP A 38 -4.38 13.79 7.02
C TRP A 38 -3.83 14.24 8.37
N ASP A 39 -4.18 15.44 8.82
CA ASP A 39 -3.69 15.98 10.09
C ASP A 39 -4.39 15.29 11.27
N ALA A 40 -5.71 15.05 11.18
CA ALA A 40 -6.44 14.26 12.15
C ALA A 40 -5.90 12.81 12.22
N LEU A 41 -5.53 12.25 11.08
CA LEU A 41 -4.93 10.92 11.00
C LEU A 41 -3.53 10.87 11.62
N THR A 42 -2.72 11.91 11.40
CA THR A 42 -1.38 12.05 12.00
C THR A 42 -1.49 12.12 13.53
N GLU A 43 -2.38 12.98 14.03
CA GLU A 43 -2.62 13.14 15.45
C GLU A 43 -3.13 11.85 16.10
N ALA A 44 -4.06 11.16 15.43
CA ALA A 44 -4.63 9.92 15.93
C ALA A 44 -3.59 8.79 16.00
N VAL A 45 -2.67 8.68 15.02
CA VAL A 45 -1.60 7.67 15.05
C VAL A 45 -0.56 7.99 16.13
N ALA A 46 -0.19 9.25 16.31
CA ALA A 46 0.77 9.67 17.33
C ALA A 46 0.31 9.26 18.74
N HIS A 47 -0.98 9.46 19.06
CA HIS A 47 -1.56 9.21 20.38
C HIS A 47 -2.31 7.87 20.49
N CYS A 48 -2.25 7.01 19.47
CA CYS A 48 -3.00 5.75 19.46
C CYS A 48 -2.54 4.79 20.57
N THR A 49 -3.48 4.34 21.41
CA THR A 49 -3.26 3.31 22.44
C THR A 49 -4.13 2.05 22.22
N ALA A 50 -4.65 1.87 21.00
CA ALA A 50 -5.64 0.82 20.68
C ALA A 50 -5.08 -0.62 20.74
N CYS A 51 -3.76 -0.81 20.84
CA CYS A 51 -3.14 -2.11 21.04
C CYS A 51 -1.89 -2.03 21.92
N LYS A 52 -1.40 -3.21 22.32
CA LYS A 52 -0.23 -3.40 23.20
C LYS A 52 1.08 -2.79 22.67
N LEU A 53 1.21 -2.60 21.36
CA LEU A 53 2.42 -2.04 20.74
C LEU A 53 2.66 -0.57 21.11
N SER A 54 1.60 0.16 21.51
CA SER A 54 1.74 1.53 21.99
C SER A 54 2.60 1.66 23.25
N ALA A 55 2.74 0.58 24.03
CA ALA A 55 3.54 0.57 25.25
C ALA A 55 5.04 0.42 25.01
N THR A 56 5.44 -0.11 23.84
CA THR A 56 6.85 -0.43 23.56
C THR A 56 7.45 0.38 22.41
N ARG A 57 6.61 1.05 21.60
CA ARG A 57 7.08 1.92 20.53
C ARG A 57 7.71 3.20 21.09
N THR A 58 8.64 3.78 20.35
CA THR A 58 9.13 5.13 20.58
C THR A 58 8.10 6.14 20.05
N GLN A 59 7.59 5.92 18.84
CA GLN A 59 6.56 6.77 18.25
C GLN A 59 5.71 6.02 17.21
N GLY A 60 4.58 6.63 16.83
CA GLY A 60 3.75 6.11 15.75
C GLY A 60 4.34 6.47 14.39
N VAL A 61 4.42 5.51 13.48
CA VAL A 61 4.90 5.70 12.10
C VAL A 61 3.69 5.68 11.16
N LEU A 62 3.16 6.86 10.82
CA LEU A 62 2.00 6.97 9.95
C LEU A 62 2.34 6.57 8.51
N GLY A 63 3.37 7.17 7.94
CA GLY A 63 3.69 7.12 6.52
C GLY A 63 4.25 8.43 6.02
N VAL A 64 4.98 8.39 4.90
CA VAL A 64 5.61 9.57 4.28
C VAL A 64 5.42 9.55 2.76
N GLY A 65 5.47 10.72 2.15
CA GLY A 65 5.39 10.88 0.71
C GLY A 65 4.27 11.83 0.30
N ASP A 66 3.92 11.77 -0.98
CA ASP A 66 2.91 12.63 -1.57
C ASP A 66 1.49 12.16 -1.17
N ARG A 67 0.75 13.03 -0.48
CA ARG A 67 -0.62 12.78 0.01
C ARG A 67 -1.64 12.65 -1.13
N HIS A 68 -1.25 13.03 -2.36
CA HIS A 68 -2.03 12.92 -3.59
C HIS A 68 -1.41 11.95 -4.60
N ALA A 69 -0.45 11.11 -4.16
CA ALA A 69 0.21 10.17 -5.03
C ALA A 69 -0.75 9.23 -5.77
N ASP A 70 -0.30 8.72 -6.91
CA ASP A 70 -0.92 7.60 -7.61
C ASP A 70 -0.42 6.26 -7.06
N TRP A 71 0.78 6.23 -6.48
CA TRP A 71 1.42 5.03 -5.94
C TRP A 71 1.39 4.95 -4.42
N LEU A 72 0.79 3.89 -3.89
CA LEU A 72 0.81 3.57 -2.46
C LEU A 72 1.63 2.30 -2.22
N VAL A 73 2.72 2.41 -1.47
CA VAL A 73 3.53 1.27 -1.02
C VAL A 73 3.20 0.96 0.44
N VAL A 74 2.83 -0.29 0.71
CA VAL A 74 2.44 -0.75 2.06
C VAL A 74 3.34 -1.90 2.51
N GLY A 75 4.15 -1.66 3.54
CA GLY A 75 4.91 -2.69 4.23
C GLY A 75 4.14 -3.27 5.42
N GLU A 76 4.82 -4.11 6.20
CA GLU A 76 4.20 -4.84 7.30
C GLU A 76 4.14 -4.02 8.59
N ALA A 77 5.29 -3.65 9.13
CA ALA A 77 5.43 -2.90 10.36
C ALA A 77 6.73 -2.08 10.38
N PRO A 78 6.82 -1.03 11.22
CA PRO A 78 8.07 -0.30 11.43
C PRO A 78 9.14 -1.19 12.07
N GLY A 79 10.38 -1.05 11.60
CA GLY A 79 11.57 -1.59 12.27
C GLY A 79 12.13 -0.63 13.31
N ALA A 80 13.34 -0.90 13.78
CA ALA A 80 13.99 -0.12 14.84
C ALA A 80 14.33 1.31 14.38
N ASP A 81 14.87 1.47 13.17
CA ASP A 81 15.23 2.77 12.62
C ASP A 81 13.98 3.59 12.32
N GLU A 82 12.92 2.94 11.82
CA GLU A 82 11.63 3.56 11.55
C GLU A 82 10.94 4.04 12.84
N ASP A 83 10.95 3.23 13.89
CA ASP A 83 10.41 3.61 15.20
C ASP A 83 11.18 4.79 15.81
N ALA A 84 12.51 4.83 15.65
CA ALA A 84 13.33 5.92 16.14
C ALA A 84 13.12 7.23 15.35
N GLN A 85 12.89 7.15 14.04
CA GLN A 85 12.79 8.31 13.15
C GLN A 85 11.37 8.77 12.86
N GLY A 86 10.36 7.92 13.06
CA GLY A 86 8.97 8.24 12.76
C GLY A 86 8.60 8.06 11.28
N GLU A 87 9.53 7.55 10.46
CA GLU A 87 9.38 7.41 9.01
C GLU A 87 9.49 5.94 8.60
N PRO A 88 8.65 5.44 7.67
CA PRO A 88 8.72 4.06 7.22
C PRO A 88 9.88 3.85 6.25
N PHE A 89 10.43 2.63 6.21
CA PHE A 89 11.46 2.23 5.26
C PHE A 89 12.70 3.14 5.29
N VAL A 90 13.27 3.42 6.46
CA VAL A 90 14.53 4.19 6.58
C VAL A 90 15.75 3.29 6.82
N GLY A 91 15.52 2.02 7.18
CA GLY A 91 16.57 1.01 7.33
C GLY A 91 17.14 0.51 5.99
N GLN A 92 17.90 -0.59 6.03
CA GLN A 92 18.56 -1.16 4.84
C GLN A 92 17.58 -1.59 3.75
N ALA A 93 16.45 -2.22 4.12
CA ALA A 93 15.40 -2.58 3.19
C ALA A 93 14.77 -1.34 2.51
N GLY A 94 14.72 -0.22 3.24
CA GLY A 94 14.24 1.05 2.72
C GLY A 94 15.15 1.67 1.67
N LYS A 95 16.47 1.61 1.86
CA LYS A 95 17.44 2.05 0.85
C LYS A 95 17.32 1.25 -0.45
N LEU A 96 17.07 -0.06 -0.35
CA LEU A 96 16.81 -0.89 -1.52
C LEU A 96 15.50 -0.48 -2.20
N LEU A 97 14.43 -0.25 -1.43
CA LEU A 97 13.15 0.24 -1.96
C LEU A 97 13.33 1.58 -2.68
N ASP A 98 14.13 2.50 -2.14
CA ASP A 98 14.41 3.79 -2.78
C ASP A 98 15.10 3.62 -4.13
N ALA A 99 16.07 2.71 -4.21
CA ALA A 99 16.72 2.38 -5.48
C ALA A 99 15.74 1.77 -6.49
N MET A 100 14.80 0.92 -6.04
CA MET A 100 13.76 0.34 -6.89
C MET A 100 12.77 1.39 -7.39
N LEU A 101 12.34 2.32 -6.53
CA LEU A 101 11.46 3.43 -6.91
C LEU A 101 12.16 4.35 -7.92
N ALA A 102 13.41 4.70 -7.67
CA ALA A 102 14.19 5.54 -8.58
C ALA A 102 14.36 4.90 -9.96
N ALA A 103 14.49 3.57 -10.03
CA ALA A 103 14.59 2.84 -11.29
C ALA A 103 13.31 2.86 -12.15
N ILE A 104 12.19 3.28 -11.58
CA ILE A 104 10.91 3.46 -12.28
C ILE A 104 10.42 4.91 -12.23
N ASP A 105 11.35 5.87 -12.10
CA ASP A 105 11.11 7.31 -12.06
C ASP A 105 10.17 7.77 -10.93
N LEU A 106 10.12 7.02 -9.83
CA LEU A 106 9.41 7.41 -8.61
C LEU A 106 10.41 7.82 -7.51
N GLN A 107 10.01 8.77 -6.68
CA GLN A 107 10.83 9.22 -5.56
C GLN A 107 9.95 9.60 -4.38
N ARG A 108 10.39 9.31 -3.14
CA ARG A 108 9.69 9.77 -1.94
C ARG A 108 9.37 11.26 -2.01
N GLY A 109 8.13 11.59 -1.68
CA GLY A 109 7.62 12.96 -1.74
C GLY A 109 7.15 13.41 -3.12
N SER A 110 7.30 12.57 -4.15
CA SER A 110 6.79 12.82 -5.50
C SER A 110 6.07 11.59 -6.04
N ASN A 111 4.74 11.71 -6.19
CA ASN A 111 3.86 10.69 -6.77
C ASN A 111 3.92 9.28 -6.12
N VAL A 112 4.48 9.16 -4.91
CA VAL A 112 4.44 7.93 -4.11
C VAL A 112 4.24 8.26 -2.63
N TYR A 113 3.39 7.46 -1.99
CA TYR A 113 3.18 7.45 -0.54
C TYR A 113 3.57 6.08 0.01
N LEU A 114 4.36 6.07 1.09
CA LEU A 114 4.87 4.86 1.73
C LEU A 114 4.31 4.75 3.14
N THR A 115 3.83 3.56 3.51
CA THR A 115 3.30 3.29 4.84
C THR A 115 3.42 1.81 5.19
N ASN A 116 2.95 1.42 6.38
CA ASN A 116 2.91 0.04 6.87
C ASN A 116 1.50 -0.33 7.33
N VAL A 117 1.20 -1.63 7.41
CA VAL A 117 -0.05 -2.12 8.01
C VAL A 117 -0.12 -1.71 9.47
N LEU A 118 0.93 -2.00 10.25
CA LEU A 118 1.06 -1.51 11.61
C LEU A 118 1.69 -0.11 11.62
N LYS A 119 1.27 0.72 12.58
CA LYS A 119 1.86 2.05 12.80
C LYS A 119 2.83 2.06 13.98
N SER A 120 3.18 0.90 14.50
CA SER A 120 4.01 0.75 15.70
C SER A 120 4.85 -0.49 15.55
N ARG A 121 6.11 -0.41 16.01
CA ARG A 121 7.07 -1.50 15.94
C ARG A 121 6.72 -2.64 16.91
N PRO A 122 6.61 -3.89 16.43
CA PRO A 122 6.55 -5.06 17.30
C PRO A 122 7.86 -5.28 18.10
N PRO A 123 7.80 -5.70 19.37
CA PRO A 123 9.00 -5.98 20.16
C PRO A 123 9.93 -6.98 19.46
N GLY A 124 11.21 -6.63 19.36
CA GLY A 124 12.20 -7.49 18.69
C GLY A 124 11.98 -7.66 17.18
N ASN A 125 11.19 -6.80 16.53
CA ASN A 125 10.83 -6.90 15.11
C ASN A 125 10.18 -8.25 14.75
N ARG A 126 9.41 -8.83 15.68
CA ARG A 126 8.60 -10.02 15.40
C ARG A 126 7.47 -9.70 14.42
N ASP A 127 6.89 -10.75 13.87
CA ASP A 127 5.69 -10.63 13.03
C ASP A 127 4.50 -10.03 13.83
N PRO A 128 3.64 -9.23 13.18
CA PRO A 128 2.38 -8.73 13.72
C PRO A 128 1.43 -9.85 14.15
N GLU A 129 0.82 -9.67 15.31
CA GLU A 129 -0.27 -10.54 15.74
C GLU A 129 -1.60 -10.10 15.13
N PRO A 130 -2.58 -11.02 14.96
CA PRO A 130 -3.86 -10.69 14.34
C PRO A 130 -4.64 -9.56 15.02
N ASP A 131 -4.55 -9.45 16.36
CA ASP A 131 -5.19 -8.37 17.14
C ASP A 131 -4.53 -7.01 16.86
N GLU A 132 -3.21 -6.98 16.69
CA GLU A 132 -2.46 -5.77 16.37
C GLU A 132 -2.82 -5.25 14.98
N ILE A 133 -2.92 -6.16 14.00
CA ILE A 133 -3.36 -5.85 12.64
C ILE A 133 -4.79 -5.32 12.68
N ALA A 134 -5.69 -6.00 13.39
CA ALA A 134 -7.10 -5.59 13.50
C ALA A 134 -7.22 -4.19 14.11
N ALA A 135 -6.45 -3.88 15.15
CA ALA A 135 -6.43 -2.57 15.81
C ALA A 135 -5.86 -1.45 14.92
N CYS A 136 -4.82 -1.73 14.11
CA CYS A 136 -4.21 -0.72 13.22
C CYS A 136 -4.95 -0.55 11.87
N ARG A 137 -5.74 -1.54 11.45
CA ARG A 137 -6.46 -1.54 10.16
C ARG A 137 -7.25 -0.26 9.86
N PRO A 138 -7.97 0.38 10.81
CA PRO A 138 -8.71 1.60 10.52
C PRO A 138 -7.84 2.74 9.98
N TYR A 139 -6.60 2.88 10.46
CA TYR A 139 -5.68 3.93 9.97
C TYR A 139 -5.26 3.69 8.52
N LEU A 140 -4.93 2.44 8.18
CA LEU A 140 -4.57 2.10 6.80
C LEU A 140 -5.76 2.31 5.86
N LEU A 141 -6.97 1.90 6.27
CA LEU A 141 -8.17 2.13 5.48
C LEU A 141 -8.44 3.62 5.26
N ALA A 142 -8.23 4.46 6.29
CA ALA A 142 -8.32 5.91 6.15
C ALA A 142 -7.29 6.47 5.13
N GLN A 143 -6.03 6.01 5.16
CA GLN A 143 -5.03 6.41 4.15
C GLN A 143 -5.47 6.02 2.73
N MET A 144 -6.05 4.83 2.58
CA MET A 144 -6.57 4.36 1.30
C MET A 144 -7.80 5.14 0.82
N THR A 145 -8.57 5.77 1.71
CA THR A 145 -9.67 6.66 1.30
C THR A 145 -9.19 8.02 0.82
N TYR A 146 -8.04 8.51 1.30
CA TYR A 146 -7.42 9.77 0.83
C TYR A 146 -6.61 9.61 -0.44
N HIS A 147 -6.05 8.43 -0.65
CA HIS A 147 -5.20 8.15 -1.77
C HIS A 147 -6.04 7.56 -2.93
N PRO A 148 -5.95 8.11 -4.15
CA PRO A 148 -6.70 7.62 -5.30
C PRO A 148 -6.28 6.21 -5.80
N ALA A 149 -5.42 5.49 -5.07
CA ALA A 149 -5.02 4.09 -5.35
C ALA A 149 -6.17 3.08 -5.09
N TYR A 150 -7.41 3.57 -5.13
CA TYR A 150 -8.62 2.80 -5.36
C TYR A 150 -8.60 2.05 -6.71
N LEU A 151 -7.67 2.40 -7.62
CA LEU A 151 -7.47 1.83 -8.97
C LEU A 151 -7.44 0.29 -9.04
N LEU A 152 -7.06 -0.42 -7.97
CA LEU A 152 -6.96 -1.89 -8.00
C LEU A 152 -8.23 -2.63 -7.53
N ARG A 153 -9.27 -1.90 -7.09
CA ARG A 153 -10.55 -2.50 -6.68
C ARG A 153 -11.61 -2.52 -7.78
N ASN A 154 -11.43 -1.71 -8.82
CA ASN A 154 -12.25 -1.71 -10.02
C ASN A 154 -11.52 -2.48 -11.13
N LEU A 155 -12.13 -3.55 -11.65
CA LEU A 155 -11.49 -4.43 -12.65
C LEU A 155 -11.03 -3.69 -13.94
N PRO A 156 -11.83 -2.76 -14.51
CA PRO A 156 -11.38 -1.87 -15.59
C PRO A 156 -10.10 -1.08 -15.27
N ASP A 157 -10.00 -0.49 -14.08
CA ASP A 157 -8.89 0.40 -13.72
C ASP A 157 -7.62 -0.40 -13.39
N LYS A 158 -7.78 -1.61 -12.87
CA LYS A 158 -6.68 -2.58 -12.69
C LYS A 158 -6.09 -3.03 -14.03
N ALA A 159 -6.93 -3.25 -15.04
CA ALA A 159 -6.48 -3.58 -16.38
C ALA A 159 -5.72 -2.41 -17.01
N ARG A 160 -6.22 -1.18 -16.86
CA ARG A 160 -5.56 0.05 -17.36
C ARG A 160 -4.22 0.31 -16.68
N ALA A 161 -4.15 0.18 -15.36
CA ALA A 161 -2.88 0.28 -14.60
C ALA A 161 -1.86 -0.79 -15.02
N TRP A 162 -2.32 -2.01 -15.35
CA TRP A 162 -1.46 -3.07 -15.88
C TRP A 162 -1.01 -2.80 -17.32
N GLU A 163 -1.88 -2.24 -18.16
CA GLU A 163 -1.56 -1.81 -19.53
C GLU A 163 -0.52 -0.69 -19.52
N ASP A 164 -0.65 0.28 -18.61
CA ASP A 164 0.28 1.40 -18.42
C ASP A 164 1.66 0.90 -17.97
N LEU A 165 1.71 -0.02 -16.99
CA LEU A 165 2.94 -0.68 -16.55
C LEU A 165 3.62 -1.48 -17.68
N CYS A 166 2.83 -2.19 -18.48
CA CYS A 166 3.35 -2.92 -19.64
C CYS A 166 3.85 -1.98 -20.74
N LEU A 167 3.20 -0.84 -20.94
CA LEU A 167 3.61 0.19 -21.89
C LEU A 167 4.92 0.85 -21.45
N ALA A 168 5.01 1.27 -20.19
CA ALA A 168 6.24 1.83 -19.60
C ALA A 168 7.43 0.90 -19.78
N ARG A 169 7.26 -0.40 -19.49
CA ARG A 169 8.30 -1.42 -19.69
C ARG A 169 8.69 -1.58 -21.16
N ARG A 170 7.73 -1.56 -22.09
CA ARG A 170 8.02 -1.67 -23.53
C ARG A 170 8.76 -0.45 -24.05
N THR A 171 8.34 0.75 -23.64
CA THR A 171 8.98 2.01 -24.00
C THR A 171 10.42 2.03 -23.49
N PHE A 172 10.64 1.68 -22.22
CA PHE A 172 11.98 1.57 -21.62
C PHE A 172 12.90 0.62 -22.40
N ASN A 173 12.42 -0.58 -22.74
CA ASN A 173 13.20 -1.56 -23.51
C ASN A 173 13.46 -1.15 -24.97
N SER A 174 12.75 -0.13 -25.47
CA SER A 174 12.90 0.37 -26.85
C SER A 174 13.81 1.59 -26.95
N LEU A 175 14.24 2.16 -25.83
CA LEU A 175 15.24 3.22 -25.82
C LEU A 175 16.62 2.63 -26.15
N PRO A 176 17.40 3.26 -27.03
CA PRO A 176 18.77 2.82 -27.26
C PRO A 176 19.60 3.00 -25.98
N PRO A 177 20.60 2.13 -25.74
CA PRO A 177 21.51 2.33 -24.62
C PRO A 177 22.22 3.68 -24.76
N GLU A 178 22.31 4.43 -23.67
CA GLU A 178 22.96 5.73 -23.65
C GLU A 178 24.42 5.62 -24.12
N SER A 179 24.84 6.55 -24.99
CA SER A 179 26.23 6.72 -25.46
C SER A 179 27.10 7.44 -24.44
#